data_AF-A0A7C6R1C1-F1
#
_entry.id   AF-A0A7C6R1C1-F1
#
_cell.length_a   1.000
_cell.length_b   1.000
_cell.length_c   1.000
_cell.angle_alpha   90.00
_cell.angle_beta   90.00
_cell.angle_gamma   90.00
#
_symmetry.space_group_name_H-M   'P 1'
#
loop_
_entity.id
_entity.type
_entity.pdbx_description
1 polymer ?
#
loop_
_entity_poly.entity_id
_entity_poly.type
_entity_poly.pdbx_seq_one_letter_code
_entity_poly.pdbx_strand_id
1 'polypeptide(L)'
;MKRIRRILRGEQGFTLVELMVVVIILGILAAVAVPQFMKRAETARVSSALSSLQSMKSVIDVWAAENGKYPKEDNSSDDGIAKVLQSAGINWTGDDKGIRDPWGNAFGYDIDSDSYTLSCGKDNSGKYYKATNSSNPVQTDDTPTQTVTSYAP
;
A
#
# COMPACT_ATOMS: atom_id res chain seq x y z
N MET A 1 -30.50 13.96 -63.36
CA MET A 1 -30.88 13.83 -61.93
C MET A 1 -30.50 12.41 -61.46
N LYS A 2 -29.47 12.26 -60.63
CA LYS A 2 -28.91 10.97 -60.19
C LYS A 2 -29.82 10.33 -59.14
N ARG A 3 -30.34 9.13 -59.41
CA ARG A 3 -31.10 8.31 -58.46
C ARG A 3 -30.20 7.91 -57.29
N ILE A 4 -30.53 8.38 -56.09
CA ILE A 4 -29.94 7.89 -54.83
C ILE A 4 -30.42 6.45 -54.64
N ARG A 5 -29.54 5.47 -54.88
CA ARG A 5 -29.82 4.06 -54.60
C ARG A 5 -29.80 3.87 -53.08
N ARG A 6 -30.95 3.52 -52.51
CA ARG A 6 -31.13 3.16 -51.11
C ARG A 6 -30.36 1.86 -50.84
N ILE A 7 -29.28 1.93 -50.08
CA ILE A 7 -28.64 0.75 -49.48
C ILE A 7 -29.48 0.39 -48.25
N LEU A 8 -30.49 -0.45 -48.43
CA LEU A 8 -31.15 -1.15 -47.32
C LEU A 8 -30.91 -2.63 -47.54
N ARG A 9 -29.83 -3.16 -46.98
CA ARG A 9 -29.52 -4.59 -46.99
C ARG A 9 -29.15 -5.03 -45.57
N GLY A 10 -30.14 -5.61 -44.88
CA GLY A 10 -29.97 -6.63 -43.86
C GLY A 10 -29.44 -6.17 -42.50
N GLU A 11 -30.24 -5.45 -41.73
CA GLU A 11 -30.01 -5.36 -40.28
C GLU A 11 -30.52 -6.64 -39.63
N GLN A 12 -29.69 -7.68 -39.57
CA GLN A 12 -29.90 -8.82 -38.70
C GLN A 12 -29.63 -8.36 -37.26
N GLY A 13 -30.70 -8.16 -36.49
CA GLY A 13 -30.60 -7.83 -35.07
C GLY A 13 -30.03 -9.01 -34.26
N PHE A 14 -29.27 -8.70 -33.21
CA PHE A 14 -28.78 -9.68 -32.24
C PHE A 14 -29.93 -10.52 -31.69
N THR A 15 -29.76 -11.83 -31.65
CA THR A 15 -30.74 -12.72 -31.01
C THR A 15 -30.60 -12.63 -29.49
N LEU A 16 -31.70 -12.79 -28.75
CA LEU A 16 -31.65 -12.88 -27.28
C LEU A 16 -30.77 -14.05 -26.83
N VAL A 17 -30.76 -15.15 -27.59
CA VAL A 17 -29.95 -16.34 -27.30
C VAL A 17 -28.44 -16.05 -27.42
N GLU A 18 -28.01 -15.25 -28.41
CA GLU A 18 -26.61 -14.81 -28.52
C GLU A 18 -26.18 -14.03 -27.30
N LEU A 19 -26.99 -13.07 -26.86
CA LEU A 19 -26.67 -12.28 -25.68
C LEU A 19 -26.64 -13.15 -24.42
N MET A 20 -27.56 -14.11 -24.28
CA MET A 20 -27.61 -15.05 -23.14
C MET A 20 -26.34 -15.89 -23.04
N VAL A 21 -25.88 -16.51 -24.13
CA VAL A 21 -24.66 -17.32 -24.10
C VAL A 21 -23.44 -16.47 -23.76
N VAL A 22 -23.37 -15.24 -24.28
CA VAL A 22 -22.27 -14.31 -23.97
C VAL A 22 -22.22 -13.97 -22.49
N VAL A 23 -23.34 -13.58 -21.87
CA VAL A 23 -23.34 -13.22 -20.44
C VAL A 23 -23.06 -14.41 -19.54
N ILE A 24 -23.46 -15.63 -19.94
CA ILE A 24 -23.10 -16.87 -19.21
C ILE A 24 -21.59 -17.08 -19.23
N ILE A 25 -20.96 -17.00 -20.40
CA ILE A 25 -19.51 -17.17 -20.53
C ILE A 25 -18.78 -16.07 -19.73
N LEU A 26 -19.23 -14.81 -19.83
CA LEU A 26 -18.66 -13.70 -19.04
C LEU A 26 -18.82 -13.94 -17.53
N GLY A 27 -19.95 -14.49 -17.07
CA GLY A 27 -20.17 -14.85 -15.67
C GLY A 27 -19.19 -15.90 -15.17
N ILE A 28 -18.93 -16.95 -15.96
CA ILE A 28 -17.96 -18.01 -15.61
C ILE A 28 -16.55 -17.44 -15.54
N LEU A 29 -16.16 -16.64 -16.53
CA LEU A 29 -14.84 -16.00 -16.56
C LEU A 29 -14.66 -15.05 -15.37
N ALA A 30 -15.65 -14.22 -15.06
CA ALA A 30 -15.61 -13.30 -13.92
C ALA A 30 -15.47 -14.04 -12.58
N ALA A 31 -16.18 -15.17 -12.40
CA ALA A 31 -16.14 -15.97 -11.18
C ALA A 31 -14.72 -16.49 -10.86
N VAL A 32 -13.91 -16.80 -11.88
CA VAL A 32 -12.52 -17.24 -11.71
C VAL A 32 -11.55 -16.06 -11.67
N ALA A 33 -11.75 -15.07 -12.54
CA ALA A 33 -10.83 -13.95 -12.70
C ALA A 33 -10.80 -13.02 -11.48
N VAL A 34 -11.96 -12.71 -10.88
CA VAL A 34 -12.05 -11.80 -9.74
C VAL A 34 -11.25 -12.28 -8.51
N PRO A 35 -11.43 -13.51 -7.98
CA PRO A 35 -10.66 -13.96 -6.82
C PRO A 35 -9.16 -14.07 -7.14
N GLN A 36 -8.79 -14.45 -8.37
CA GLN A 36 -7.39 -14.49 -8.80
C GLN A 36 -6.77 -13.09 -8.85
N PHE A 37 -7.50 -12.10 -9.37
CA PHE A 37 -7.07 -10.72 -9.42
C PHE A 37 -6.85 -10.15 -8.01
N MET A 38 -7.78 -10.38 -7.09
CA MET A 38 -7.67 -9.92 -5.70
C MET A 38 -6.44 -10.48 -5.00
N LYS A 39 -6.11 -11.77 -5.20
CA LYS A 39 -4.88 -12.37 -4.65
C LYS A 39 -3.61 -11.71 -5.20
N ARG A 40 -3.56 -11.44 -6.50
CA ARG A 40 -2.40 -10.79 -7.13
C ARG A 40 -2.25 -9.34 -6.69
N ALA A 41 -3.36 -8.60 -6.59
CA ALA A 41 -3.37 -7.25 -6.06
C ALA A 41 -2.82 -7.23 -4.62
N GLU A 42 -3.21 -8.19 -3.79
CA GLU A 42 -2.70 -8.29 -2.42
C GLU A 42 -1.19 -8.60 -2.37
N THR A 43 -0.69 -9.53 -3.20
CA THR A 43 0.76 -9.78 -3.29
C THR A 43 1.53 -8.53 -3.72
N ALA A 44 1.00 -7.76 -4.66
CA ALA A 44 1.61 -6.50 -5.10
C ALA A 44 1.63 -5.46 -3.97
N ARG A 45 0.54 -5.34 -3.20
CA ARG A 45 0.50 -4.50 -2.00
C ARG A 45 1.57 -4.90 -1.00
N VAL A 46 1.67 -6.18 -0.67
CA VAL A 46 2.70 -6.68 0.28
C VAL A 46 4.10 -6.35 -0.21
N SER A 47 4.40 -6.59 -1.50
CA SER A 47 5.71 -6.25 -2.08
C SER A 47 6.02 -4.76 -1.98
N SER A 48 5.03 -3.89 -2.23
CA SER A 48 5.19 -2.44 -2.09
C SER A 48 5.43 -2.03 -0.64
N ALA A 49 4.71 -2.64 0.31
CA ALA A 49 4.87 -2.36 1.74
C ALA A 49 6.28 -2.71 2.22
N LEU A 50 6.75 -3.92 1.89
CA LEU A 50 8.10 -4.38 2.24
C LEU A 50 9.18 -3.48 1.61
N SER A 51 8.99 -3.06 0.36
CA SER A 51 9.92 -2.13 -0.29
C SER A 51 9.97 -0.77 0.42
N SER A 52 8.82 -0.20 0.79
CA SER A 52 8.77 1.07 1.51
C SER A 52 9.42 0.97 2.89
N LEU A 53 9.14 -0.11 3.64
CA LEU A 53 9.78 -0.40 4.92
C LEU A 53 11.30 -0.52 4.77
N GLN A 54 11.77 -1.23 3.75
CA GLN A 54 13.21 -1.39 3.48
C GLN A 54 13.88 -0.05 3.18
N SER A 55 13.25 0.81 2.37
CA SER A 55 13.77 2.13 2.05
C SER A 55 13.88 3.01 3.31
N MET A 56 12.83 3.07 4.13
CA MET A 56 12.87 3.83 5.38
C MET A 56 13.90 3.28 6.37
N LYS A 57 13.97 1.95 6.54
CA LYS A 57 14.99 1.28 7.36
C LYS A 57 16.40 1.68 6.93
N SER A 58 16.69 1.65 5.63
CA SER A 58 18.01 2.04 5.12
C SER A 58 18.39 3.46 5.51
N VAL A 59 17.45 4.41 5.47
CA VAL A 59 17.71 5.81 5.85
C VAL A 59 17.96 5.93 7.35
N ILE A 60 17.14 5.25 8.17
CA ILE A 60 17.29 5.25 9.63
C ILE A 60 18.61 4.61 10.05
N ASP A 61 19.00 3.50 9.43
CA ASP A 61 20.25 2.81 9.76
C ASP A 61 21.47 3.67 9.40
N VAL A 62 21.43 4.39 8.27
CA VAL A 62 22.48 5.35 7.89
C VAL A 62 22.56 6.49 8.91
N TRP A 63 21.42 7.09 9.26
CA TRP A 63 21.37 8.14 10.27
C TRP A 63 21.94 7.68 11.62
N ALA A 64 21.58 6.48 12.06
CA ALA A 64 22.06 5.90 13.31
C ALA A 64 23.57 5.63 13.28
N ALA A 65 24.12 5.20 12.13
CA ALA A 65 25.55 5.03 11.95
C ALA A 65 26.33 6.35 12.03
N GLU A 66 25.74 7.45 11.55
CA GLU A 66 26.36 8.78 11.58
C GLU A 66 26.26 9.47 12.94
N ASN A 67 25.13 9.33 13.63
CA ASN A 67 24.81 10.08 14.85
C ASN A 67 24.92 9.24 16.14
N GLY A 68 25.13 7.93 16.02
CA GLY A 68 25.24 7.00 17.16
C GLY A 68 23.92 6.74 17.90
N LYS A 69 22.79 7.19 17.36
CA LYS A 69 21.45 7.07 17.96
C LYS A 69 20.38 7.04 16.88
N TYR A 70 19.27 6.34 17.12
CA TYR A 70 18.13 6.35 16.21
C TYR A 70 17.36 7.68 16.26
N PRO A 71 16.67 8.07 15.18
CA PRO A 71 15.82 9.26 15.16
C PRO A 71 14.72 9.19 16.23
N LYS A 72 14.38 10.33 16.82
CA LYS A 72 13.30 10.40 17.82
C LYS A 72 11.93 10.33 17.15
N GLU A 73 10.93 9.83 17.87
CA GLU A 73 9.51 9.93 17.46
C GLU A 73 8.99 11.37 17.39
N ASP A 74 9.60 12.29 18.15
CA ASP A 74 9.20 13.69 18.12
C ASP A 74 9.57 14.35 16.79
N ASN A 75 8.54 14.63 15.98
CA ASN A 75 8.63 15.27 14.68
C ASN A 75 9.03 16.75 14.73
N SER A 76 8.99 17.38 15.90
CA SER A 76 9.36 18.79 16.08
C SER A 76 10.88 18.97 16.22
N SER A 77 11.55 17.96 16.79
CA SER A 77 13.00 17.92 16.99
C SER A 77 13.77 17.87 15.67
N ASP A 78 15.00 18.40 15.63
CA ASP A 78 15.89 18.29 14.44
C ASP A 78 16.30 16.84 14.15
N ASP A 79 16.43 16.03 15.21
CA ASP A 79 16.73 14.60 15.14
C ASP A 79 15.45 13.73 15.00
N GLY A 80 14.31 14.34 14.68
CA GLY A 80 13.03 13.64 14.55
C GLY A 80 12.96 12.81 13.26
N ILE A 81 12.33 11.62 13.34
CA ILE A 81 12.25 10.71 12.20
C ILE A 81 11.65 11.36 10.94
N ALA A 82 10.67 12.25 11.08
CA ALA A 82 10.09 12.96 9.94
C ALA A 82 11.14 13.76 9.17
N LYS A 83 12.00 14.52 9.85
CA LYS A 83 13.07 15.30 9.20
C LYS A 83 14.12 14.40 8.58
N VAL A 84 14.50 13.33 9.30
CA VAL A 84 15.48 12.35 8.82
C VAL A 84 15.00 11.71 7.51
N LEU A 85 13.77 11.19 7.47
CA LEU A 85 13.21 10.57 6.26
C LEU A 85 12.97 11.58 5.13
N GLN A 86 12.51 12.80 5.44
CA GLN A 86 12.29 13.85 4.45
C GLN A 86 13.59 14.33 3.81
N SER A 87 14.70 14.36 4.55
CA SER A 87 16.02 14.70 3.98
C SER A 87 16.49 13.68 2.94
N ALA A 88 16.03 12.43 3.05
CA ALA A 88 16.24 11.37 2.05
C ALA A 88 15.16 11.33 0.96
N GLY A 89 14.23 12.30 0.92
CA GLY A 89 13.16 12.39 -0.08
C GLY A 89 11.92 11.53 0.23
N ILE A 90 11.80 10.98 1.44
CA ILE A 90 10.65 10.21 1.87
C ILE A 90 9.74 11.12 2.70
N ASN A 91 8.56 11.47 2.17
CA ASN A 91 7.60 12.32 2.86
C ASN A 91 6.85 11.57 3.99
N TRP A 92 7.55 11.19 5.06
CA TRP A 92 6.95 10.59 6.25
C TRP A 92 6.59 11.68 7.26
N THR A 93 5.39 11.57 7.84
CA THR A 93 4.85 12.54 8.81
C THR A 93 4.30 11.87 10.08
N GLY A 94 4.31 10.54 10.15
CA GLY A 94 3.69 9.76 11.23
C GLY A 94 2.17 9.84 11.28
N ASP A 95 1.54 10.51 10.30
CA ASP A 95 0.10 10.71 10.21
C ASP A 95 -0.40 10.46 8.77
N ASP A 96 -1.69 10.69 8.58
CA ASP A 96 -2.41 10.52 7.33
C ASP A 96 -1.99 11.45 6.17
N LYS A 97 -1.11 12.43 6.42
CA LYS A 97 -0.70 13.43 5.42
C LYS A 97 0.58 13.05 4.67
N GLY A 98 1.32 12.07 5.18
CA GLY A 98 2.55 11.58 4.61
C GLY A 98 2.35 10.45 3.61
N ILE A 99 3.44 9.76 3.31
CA ILE A 99 3.42 8.51 2.57
C ILE A 99 2.56 7.48 3.31
N ARG A 100 1.68 6.83 2.56
CA ARG A 100 0.77 5.81 3.07
C ARG A 100 1.22 4.43 2.68
N ASP A 101 0.86 3.46 3.51
CA ASP A 101 1.01 2.06 3.17
C ASP A 101 0.02 1.65 2.06
N PRO A 102 0.21 0.47 1.45
CA PRO A 102 -0.65 0.00 0.36
C PRO A 102 -2.11 -0.29 0.73
N TRP A 103 -2.45 -0.23 2.02
CA TRP A 103 -3.81 -0.36 2.54
C TRP A 103 -4.41 1.00 2.96
N GLY A 104 -3.65 2.08 2.86
CA GLY A 104 -4.09 3.46 3.10
C GLY A 104 -3.76 4.02 4.48
N ASN A 105 -3.08 3.25 5.32
CA ASN A 105 -2.73 3.65 6.68
C ASN A 105 -1.37 4.38 6.71
N ALA A 106 -1.14 5.17 7.76
CA ALA A 106 0.16 5.76 8.00
C ALA A 106 1.17 4.67 8.43
N PHE A 107 2.45 4.88 8.09
CA PHE A 107 3.53 4.04 8.61
C PHE A 107 3.79 4.37 10.08
N GLY A 108 3.82 3.37 10.94
CA GLY A 108 4.18 3.50 12.34
C GLY A 108 5.70 3.49 12.53
N TYR A 109 6.15 4.24 13.52
CA TYR A 109 7.51 4.21 14.02
C TYR A 109 7.47 4.25 15.54
N ASP A 110 8.22 3.35 16.15
CA ASP A 110 8.36 3.23 17.59
C ASP A 110 9.85 3.05 17.94
N ILE A 111 10.32 3.72 18.99
CA ILE A 111 11.71 3.67 19.43
C ILE A 111 11.81 3.27 20.91
N ASP A 112 12.66 2.27 21.15
CA ASP A 112 13.16 1.89 22.47
C ASP A 112 14.62 2.36 22.65
N SER A 113 15.19 2.15 23.85
CA SER A 113 16.56 2.56 24.17
C SER A 113 17.62 2.10 23.14
N ASP A 114 17.51 0.87 22.64
CA ASP A 114 18.51 0.25 21.74
C ASP A 114 17.92 -0.32 20.45
N SER A 115 16.61 -0.15 20.23
CA SER A 115 15.92 -0.68 19.05
C SER A 115 14.89 0.31 18.52
N TYR A 116 14.60 0.19 17.23
CA TYR A 116 13.44 0.84 16.63
C TYR A 116 12.61 -0.20 15.90
N THR A 117 11.32 0.09 15.75
CA THR A 117 10.37 -0.69 14.97
C THR A 117 9.66 0.22 13.98
N LEU A 118 9.84 -0.04 12.70
CA LEU A 118 8.97 0.47 11.64
C LEU A 118 7.84 -0.52 11.41
N SER A 119 6.62 -0.04 11.26
CA SER A 119 5.46 -0.90 11.03
C SER A 119 4.51 -0.36 9.98
N CYS A 120 3.86 -1.28 9.27
CA CYS A 120 2.73 -0.99 8.41
C CYS A 120 1.81 -2.20 8.33
N GLY A 121 0.61 -2.02 7.80
CA GLY A 121 -0.29 -3.14 7.59
C GLY A 121 -1.73 -2.77 7.76
N LYS A 122 -2.56 -3.73 7.38
CA LYS A 122 -4.00 -3.55 7.34
C LYS A 122 -4.57 -3.58 8.76
N ASP A 123 -5.32 -2.55 9.10
CA ASP A 123 -6.12 -2.47 10.32
C ASP A 123 -7.03 -3.72 10.48
N ASN A 124 -7.11 -4.22 11.73
CA ASN A 124 -8.00 -5.29 12.21
C ASN A 124 -8.10 -6.58 11.36
N SER A 125 -7.19 -6.81 10.41
CA SER A 125 -7.29 -7.89 9.43
C SER A 125 -6.24 -8.99 9.60
N GLY A 126 -5.39 -8.88 10.64
CA GLY A 126 -4.50 -9.95 11.10
C GLY A 126 -3.21 -10.15 10.28
N LYS A 127 -2.79 -9.18 9.46
CA LYS A 127 -1.47 -9.20 8.81
C LYS A 127 -0.80 -7.85 8.89
N TYR A 128 0.30 -7.83 9.63
CA TYR A 128 1.14 -6.66 9.79
C TYR A 128 2.54 -6.96 9.31
N TYR A 129 3.29 -5.92 9.02
CA TYR A 129 4.66 -6.00 8.56
C TYR A 129 5.50 -5.07 9.41
N LYS A 130 6.61 -5.59 9.93
CA LYS A 130 7.54 -4.80 10.75
C LYS A 130 8.96 -4.98 10.28
N ALA A 131 9.75 -3.92 10.41
CA ALA A 131 11.19 -3.93 10.25
C ALA A 131 11.81 -3.36 11.52
N THR A 132 12.93 -3.94 11.96
CA THR A 132 13.64 -3.47 13.16
C THR A 132 15.08 -3.18 12.83
N ASN A 133 15.84 -2.65 13.78
CA ASN A 133 17.29 -2.50 13.61
C ASN A 133 18.00 -3.84 13.28
N SER A 134 17.48 -4.96 13.80
CA SER A 134 18.12 -6.28 13.71
C SER A 134 17.53 -7.20 12.63
N SER A 135 16.38 -6.83 12.05
CA SER A 135 15.65 -7.69 11.13
C SER A 135 15.11 -6.94 9.93
N ASN A 136 15.22 -7.56 8.75
CA ASN A 136 14.57 -7.08 7.54
C ASN A 136 13.03 -7.10 7.68
N PRO A 137 12.31 -6.30 6.86
CA PRO A 137 10.85 -6.29 6.85
C PRO A 137 10.26 -7.71 6.72
N VAL A 138 9.46 -8.11 7.71
CA VAL A 138 8.84 -9.44 7.78
C VAL A 138 7.38 -9.32 8.20
N GLN A 139 6.55 -10.28 7.78
CA GLN A 139 5.18 -10.39 8.27
C GLN A 139 5.19 -10.75 9.77
N THR A 140 4.31 -10.12 10.53
CA THR A 140 4.12 -10.34 11.96
C THR A 140 2.63 -10.46 12.26
N ASP A 141 2.30 -11.30 13.23
CA ASP A 141 0.93 -11.46 13.74
C ASP A 141 0.63 -10.43 14.86
N ASP A 142 1.68 -9.83 15.43
CA ASP A 142 1.56 -8.73 16.39
C ASP A 142 0.93 -7.49 15.73
N THR A 143 -0.12 -6.95 16.35
CA THR A 143 -0.63 -5.62 16.00
C THR A 143 0.49 -4.60 16.12
N PRO A 144 0.68 -3.71 15.12
CA PRO A 144 1.59 -2.60 15.25
C PRO A 144 1.14 -1.81 16.46
N THR A 145 2.10 -1.51 17.34
CA THR A 145 1.94 -0.45 18.31
C THR A 145 1.80 0.84 17.50
N GLN A 146 0.61 1.10 16.99
CA GLN A 146 0.25 2.44 16.57
C GLN A 146 0.19 3.21 17.87
N THR A 147 1.25 3.93 18.20
CA THR A 147 1.10 5.14 18.99
C THR A 147 0.26 6.05 18.11
N VAL A 148 -1.07 5.82 18.15
CA VAL A 148 -2.05 6.79 17.70
C VAL A 148 -1.65 8.02 18.48
N THR A 149 -1.00 8.97 17.83
CA THR A 149 -0.96 10.32 18.35
C THR A 149 -2.42 10.73 18.37
N SER A 150 -3.10 10.43 19.48
CA SER A 150 -4.29 11.12 19.91
C SER A 150 -3.82 12.55 20.21
N TYR A 151 -3.62 13.30 19.13
CA TYR A 151 -3.44 14.73 19.16
C TYR A 151 -4.61 15.33 18.41
N ALA A 152 -5.63 15.66 19.18
CA ALA A 152 -6.62 16.68 18.88
C ALA A 152 -7.10 17.25 20.22
N PRO A 153 -7.43 18.55 20.25
CA PRO A 153 -6.67 19.65 20.86
C PRO A 153 -6.70 19.74 22.38
#